data_AF-A0A821L4J8-F1
#
_entry.id   AF-A0A821L4J8-F1
#
_cell.length_a   1.000
_cell.length_b   1.000
_cell.length_c   1.000
_cell.angle_alpha   90.00
_cell.angle_beta   90.00
_cell.angle_gamma   90.00
#
_symmetry.space_group_name_H-M   'P 1'
#
loop_
_entity.id
_entity.type
_entity.pdbx_description
1 polymer ?
#
loop_
_entity_poly.entity_id
_entity_poly.type
_entity_poly.pdbx_seq_one_letter_code
_entity_poly.pdbx_strand_id
1 'polypeptide(L)' 'LSDIVIFFGGIDQSIESEGTDRTSIALPSVQLALLEQLEKVVRSPLHVVIMSGSSLDLAYIRDSSQYDSLIWMGYAGQAG' A
#
# COMPACT_ATOMS: atom_id res chain seq x y z
N LEU A 1 14.86 5.09 16.73
CA LEU A 1 14.81 4.15 15.57
C LEU A 1 13.71 3.16 15.89
N SER A 2 12.87 2.82 14.91
CA SER A 2 11.84 1.81 15.07
C SER A 2 12.41 0.43 14.75
N ASP A 3 11.97 -0.60 15.46
CA ASP A 3 12.36 -1.99 15.17
C ASP A 3 11.68 -2.55 13.92
N ILE A 4 10.47 -2.03 13.62
CA ILE A 4 9.64 -2.41 12.48
C ILE A 4 8.90 -1.15 11.99
N VAL A 5 8.67 -1.06 10.67
CA VAL A 5 7.77 -0.05 10.09
C VAL A 5 6.65 -0.76 9.34
N ILE A 6 5.40 -0.32 9.58
CA ILE A 6 4.21 -0.84 8.90
C ILE A 6 3.53 0.33 8.19
N PHE A 7 3.42 0.24 6.86
CA PHE A 7 2.69 1.18 6.03
C PHE A 7 1.28 0.65 5.76
N PHE A 8 0.26 1.46 6.03
CA PHE A 8 -1.12 1.20 5.63
C PHE A 8 -1.49 2.15 4.50
N GLY A 9 -1.93 1.60 3.37
CA GLY A 9 -2.33 2.37 2.20
C GLY A 9 -3.23 1.59 1.26
N GLY A 10 -3.29 2.02 0.00
CA GLY A 10 -4.22 1.50 -1.00
C GLY A 10 -5.22 2.56 -1.43
N ILE A 11 -6.49 2.17 -1.58
CA ILE A 11 -7.59 3.03 -2.07
C ILE A 11 -8.85 2.85 -1.20
N ASP A 12 -9.80 3.75 -1.38
CA ASP A 12 -11.10 3.71 -0.72
C ASP A 12 -12.23 4.09 -1.70
N GLN A 13 -13.43 4.31 -1.15
CA GLN A 13 -14.61 4.65 -1.94
C GLN A 13 -14.54 6.01 -2.66
N SER A 14 -13.58 6.87 -2.33
CA SER A 14 -13.32 8.10 -3.08
C SER A 14 -12.65 7.83 -4.42
N ILE A 15 -12.13 6.62 -4.65
CA ILE A 15 -11.42 6.22 -5.87
C ILE A 15 -12.20 5.16 -6.64
N GLU A 16 -12.78 4.18 -5.96
CA GLU A 16 -13.63 3.15 -6.56
C GLU A 16 -14.99 3.05 -5.86
N SER A 17 -16.08 3.10 -6.62
CA SER A 17 -17.42 2.86 -6.06
C SER A 17 -18.38 2.44 -7.15
N GLU A 18 -19.60 2.05 -6.78
CA GLU A 18 -20.64 1.75 -7.77
C GLU A 18 -20.88 2.95 -8.69
N GLY A 19 -20.81 2.72 -10.01
CA GLY A 19 -20.92 3.78 -11.01
C GLY A 19 -19.68 4.67 -11.14
N THR A 20 -18.60 4.38 -10.40
CA THR A 20 -17.32 5.08 -10.49
C THR A 20 -16.20 4.09 -10.71
N ASP A 21 -15.93 3.81 -11.99
CA ASP A 21 -14.80 2.98 -12.40
C ASP A 21 -13.48 3.73 -12.27
N ARG A 22 -12.43 2.98 -11.94
CA ARG A 22 -11.06 3.50 -11.96
C ARG A 22 -10.54 3.58 -13.39
N THR A 23 -9.73 4.59 -13.67
CA THR A 23 -9.01 4.73 -14.96
C THR A 23 -7.59 4.18 -14.92
N SER A 24 -7.10 3.79 -13.74
CA SER A 24 -5.78 3.22 -13.52
C SER A 24 -5.81 2.27 -12.32
N ILE A 25 -4.93 1.27 -12.35
CA ILE A 25 -4.67 0.38 -11.21
C ILE A 25 -3.42 0.81 -10.42
N ALA A 26 -2.76 1.92 -10.78
CA ALA A 26 -1.60 2.38 -10.04
C ALA A 26 -1.95 2.74 -8.59
N LEU A 27 -1.02 2.50 -7.66
CA LEU A 27 -1.10 3.04 -6.31
C LEU A 27 -1.14 4.59 -6.37
N PRO A 28 -1.93 5.29 -5.53
CA PRO A 28 -1.92 6.74 -5.49
C PRO A 28 -0.50 7.31 -5.35
N SER A 29 -0.14 8.27 -6.21
CA SER A 29 1.26 8.72 -6.40
C SER A 29 1.93 9.23 -5.13
N VAL A 30 1.17 9.88 -4.24
CA VAL A 30 1.67 10.35 -2.94
C VAL A 30 2.07 9.18 -2.02
N GLN A 31 1.33 8.07 -2.07
CA GLN A 31 1.66 6.88 -1.29
C GLN A 31 2.91 6.19 -1.84
N LEU A 32 3.05 6.10 -3.18
CA LEU A 32 4.27 5.60 -3.81
C LEU A 32 5.48 6.46 -3.43
N ALA A 33 5.37 7.78 -3.52
CA ALA A 33 6.44 8.69 -3.13
C ALA A 33 6.83 8.54 -1.65
N LEU A 34 5.86 8.31 -0.75
CA LEU A 34 6.15 8.04 0.66
C LEU A 34 6.94 6.72 0.83
N LEU A 35 6.52 5.65 0.17
CA LEU A 35 7.22 4.36 0.20
C LEU A 35 8.67 4.49 -0.32
N GLU A 36 8.88 5.21 -1.41
CA GLU A 36 10.22 5.50 -1.94
C GLU A 36 11.10 6.29 -0.95
N GLN A 37 10.52 7.20 -0.16
CA GLN A 37 11.28 7.92 0.87
C GLN A 37 11.55 7.04 2.09
N LEU A 38 10.58 6.23 2.52
CA LEU A 38 10.77 5.27 3.61
C LEU A 38 11.89 4.29 3.28
N GLU A 39 11.93 3.76 2.06
CA GLU A 39 12.98 2.85 1.59
C GLU A 39 14.39 3.45 1.66
N LYS A 40 14.53 4.78 1.56
CA LYS A 40 15.83 5.46 1.68
C LYS A 40 16.30 5.63 3.12
N VAL A 41 15.37 5.78 4.06
CA VAL A 41 15.69 6.18 5.45
C VAL A 41 15.50 5.06 6.47
N VAL A 42 14.61 4.12 6.20
CA VAL A 42 14.30 3.00 7.07
C VAL A 42 15.38 1.93 6.91
N ARG A 43 15.86 1.40 8.05
CA ARG A 43 16.82 0.28 8.11
C ARG A 43 16.22 -1.00 8.68
N SER A 44 15.05 -0.89 9.32
CA SER A 44 14.26 -2.03 9.79
C SER A 44 13.44 -2.63 8.65
N PRO A 45 12.88 -3.84 8.82
CA PRO A 45 11.88 -4.38 7.90
C PRO A 45 10.71 -3.40 7.67
N LEU A 46 10.29 -3.28 6.41
CA LEU A 46 9.12 -2.49 6.00
C LEU A 46 8.01 -3.44 5.56
N HIS A 47 6.87 -3.39 6.25
CA HIS A 47 5.69 -4.19 5.94
C HIS A 47 4.63 -3.29 5.32
N VAL A 48 3.98 -3.76 4.25
CA VAL A 48 2.95 -2.99 3.54
C VAL A 48 1.61 -3.71 3.70
N VAL A 49 0.61 -2.99 4.20
CA VAL A 49 -0.78 -3.40 4.27
C VAL A 49 -1.58 -2.59 3.26
N ILE A 50 -2.20 -3.27 2.31
CA ILE A 50 -3.03 -2.69 1.26
C ILE A 50 -4.51 -2.91 1.59
N MET A 51 -5.21 -1.80 1.76
CA MET A 51 -6.66 -1.70 1.84
C MET A 51 -7.18 -1.34 0.45
N SER A 52 -7.90 -2.26 -0.18
CA SER A 52 -8.48 -2.06 -1.51
C SER A 52 -9.50 -3.15 -1.79
N GLY A 53 -10.64 -2.82 -2.41
CA GLY A 53 -11.60 -3.81 -2.88
C GLY A 53 -11.12 -4.55 -4.14
N SER A 54 -10.25 -3.92 -4.92
CA SER A 54 -9.76 -4.45 -6.20
C SER A 54 -8.24 -4.28 -6.38
N SER A 55 -7.67 -4.79 -7.48
CA SER A 55 -6.21 -4.83 -7.67
C SER A 55 -5.54 -3.48 -7.87
N LEU A 56 -4.31 -3.41 -7.36
CA LEU A 56 -3.38 -2.31 -7.55
C LEU A 56 -2.06 -2.83 -8.14
N ASP A 57 -1.39 -2.01 -8.92
CA ASP A 57 -0.01 -2.26 -9.35
C ASP A 57 0.93 -2.01 -8.16
N LEU A 58 1.54 -3.11 -7.70
CA LEU A 58 2.41 -3.18 -6.53
C LEU A 58 3.76 -3.79 -6.90
N ALA A 59 4.12 -3.83 -8.19
CA ALA A 59 5.37 -4.42 -8.67
C ALA A 59 6.61 -3.81 -7.99
N TYR A 60 6.58 -2.50 -7.72
CA TYR A 60 7.64 -1.77 -7.01
C TYR A 60 7.97 -2.39 -5.63
N ILE A 61 6.95 -2.85 -4.90
CA ILE A 61 7.14 -3.48 -3.58
C ILE A 61 7.74 -4.87 -3.74
N ARG A 62 7.25 -5.67 -4.71
CA ARG A 62 7.74 -7.02 -4.99
C ARG A 62 9.23 -7.02 -5.38
N ASP A 63 9.66 -6.01 -6.12
CA ASP A 63 10.99 -5.98 -6.74
C ASP A 63 12.07 -5.36 -5.83
N SER A 64 11.72 -4.87 -4.63
CA SER A 64 12.66 -4.30 -3.66
C SER A 64 12.93 -5.25 -2.49
N SER A 65 14.21 -5.35 -2.08
CA SER A 65 14.64 -6.18 -0.94
C SER A 65 14.39 -5.53 0.43
N GLN A 66 13.86 -4.30 0.47
CA GLN A 66 13.56 -3.59 1.71
C GLN A 66 12.20 -4.00 2.31
N TYR A 67 11.29 -4.52 1.47
CA TYR A 67 9.95 -4.94 1.89
C TYR A 67 9.94 -6.40 2.31
N ASP A 68 9.53 -6.64 3.55
CA ASP A 68 9.53 -7.99 4.13
C ASP A 68 8.18 -8.70 3.97
N SER A 69 7.08 -7.93 3.87
CA SER A 69 5.77 -8.51 3.59
C SER A 69 4.82 -7.54 2.89
N LEU A 70 3.96 -8.09 2.04
CA LEU A 70 2.80 -7.42 1.47
C LEU A 70 1.52 -8.15 1.92
N ILE A 71 0.61 -7.44 2.59
CA ILE A 71 -0.66 -7.97 3.07
C ILE A 71 -1.79 -7.24 2.36
N TRP A 72 -2.64 -7.98 1.65
CA TRP A 72 -3.88 -7.42 1.11
C TRP A 72 -5.02 -7.70 2.07
N MET A 73 -5.55 -6.64 2.67
CA MET A 73 -6.53 -6.73 3.75
C MET A 73 -7.98 -6.52 3.27
N GLY A 74 -8.17 -5.93 2.10
CA GLY A 74 -9.50 -5.56 1.64
C GLY A 74 -10.08 -4.41 2.47
N TYR A 75 -11.41 -4.38 2.61
CA TYR A 75 -12.10 -3.52 3.57
C TYR A 75 -12.50 -4.35 4.79
N ALA A 76 -11.72 -4.26 5.86
CA ALA A 76 -11.77 -5.20 6.99
C ALA A 76 -12.96 -5.03 7.96
N GLY A 77 -13.85 -4.08 7.71
CA GLY A 77 -15.07 -3.88 8.51
C GLY A 77 -14.78 -3.38 9.93
N GLN A 78 -15.74 -3.58 10.85
CA GLN A 78 -15.75 -2.97 12.18
C GLN A 78 -14.65 -3.45 13.15
N ALA A 79 -13.98 -4.57 12.85
CA ALA A 79 -12.95 -5.18 13.69
C ALA A 79 -11.62 -5.36 12.93
N GLY A 80 -11.44 -4.58 11.88
CA GLY A 80 -10.27 -4.56 11.01
C GLY A 80 -9.13 -3.69 11.50
#